data_AF-A0A450UEN1-F1
#
_entry.id   AF-A0A450UEN1-F1
#
_cell.length_a   1.000
_cell.length_b   1.000
_cell.length_c   1.000
_cell.angle_alpha   90.00
_cell.angle_beta   90.00
_cell.angle_gamma   90.00
#
_symmetry.space_group_name_H-M   'P 1'
#
loop_
_entity.id
_entity.type
_entity.pdbx_description
1 polymer ?
#
loop_
_entity_poly.entity_id
_entity_poly.type
_entity_poly.pdbx_seq_one_letter_code
_entity_poly.pdbx_strand_id
1 'polypeptide(L)'
;MTTTKDPDMLDEYDFSKGVRGKYAERYARETNIVRLDDDVAAMFPNSKKVNDAPRAVEKSSNPRVVDLHAGRTKDPADAEALENLEGAETSAD
;
A
#
# COMPACT_ATOMS: atom_id res chain seq x y z
N MET A 1 25.20 -31.02 31.30
CA MET A 1 25.31 -29.74 32.03
C MET A 1 24.21 -29.71 33.07
N THR A 2 24.55 -29.56 34.34
CA THR A 2 23.60 -29.57 35.46
C THR A 2 22.90 -28.23 35.55
N THR A 3 21.59 -28.22 35.31
CA THR A 3 20.73 -27.02 35.35
C THR A 3 20.58 -26.55 36.79
N THR A 4 21.35 -25.54 37.18
CA THR A 4 21.16 -24.86 38.48
C THR A 4 19.94 -23.96 38.31
N LYS A 5 18.85 -24.23 39.04
CA LYS A 5 17.67 -23.35 39.06
C LYS A 5 18.08 -22.03 39.71
N ASP A 6 17.84 -20.92 39.01
CA ASP A 6 18.02 -19.58 39.55
C ASP A 6 16.97 -19.36 40.67
N PRO A 7 17.38 -18.97 41.89
CA PRO A 7 16.46 -18.75 43.01
C PRO A 7 15.43 -17.65 42.74
N ASP A 8 15.68 -16.74 41.79
CA ASP A 8 14.77 -15.63 41.46
C ASP A 8 13.76 -16.00 40.35
N MET A 9 13.85 -17.19 39.76
CA MET A 9 12.93 -17.66 38.73
C MET A 9 11.66 -18.28 39.34
N LEU A 10 10.49 -17.80 38.91
CA LEU A 10 9.21 -18.39 39.31
C LEU A 10 9.04 -19.80 38.73
N ASP A 11 8.30 -20.65 39.44
CA ASP A 11 8.10 -22.06 39.08
C ASP A 11 7.42 -22.25 37.71
N GLU A 12 6.66 -21.27 37.24
CA GLU A 12 6.00 -21.30 35.94
C GLU A 12 6.97 -21.14 34.75
N TYR A 13 8.18 -20.61 34.98
CA TYR A 13 9.16 -20.34 33.94
C TYR A 13 10.15 -21.50 33.75
N ASP A 14 9.65 -22.64 33.27
CA ASP A 14 10.52 -23.73 32.80
C ASP A 14 10.86 -23.59 31.31
N PHE A 15 11.99 -22.95 31.03
CA PHE A 15 12.54 -22.84 29.67
C PHE A 15 13.45 -24.01 29.27
N SER A 16 13.54 -25.09 30.06
CA SER A 16 14.41 -26.25 29.74
C SER A 16 14.07 -26.91 28.39
N LYS A 17 12.81 -26.76 27.95
CA LYS A 17 12.31 -27.23 26.65
C LYS A 17 12.27 -26.14 25.58
N GLY A 18 12.77 -24.94 25.89
CA GLY A 18 12.81 -23.80 24.98
C GLY A 18 13.74 -24.04 23.79
N VAL A 19 13.25 -23.78 22.58
CA VAL A 19 14.05 -23.87 21.35
C VAL A 19 14.35 -22.46 20.86
N ARG A 20 15.64 -22.09 20.79
CA ARG A 20 16.07 -20.79 20.24
C ARG A 20 15.62 -20.69 18.78
N GLY A 21 15.03 -19.56 18.42
CA GLY A 21 14.66 -19.29 17.03
C GLY A 21 13.47 -20.09 16.49
N LYS A 22 12.68 -20.78 17.32
CA LYS A 22 11.52 -21.60 16.90
C LYS A 22 10.57 -20.92 15.91
N TYR A 23 10.46 -19.58 15.99
CA TYR A 23 9.59 -18.77 15.13
C TYR A 23 10.36 -17.74 14.28
N ALA A 24 11.70 -17.74 14.33
CA ALA A 24 12.52 -16.74 13.65
C ALA A 24 12.33 -16.81 12.12
N GLU A 25 12.26 -18.01 11.56
CA GLU A 25 12.01 -18.18 10.13
C GLU A 25 10.60 -17.75 9.69
N ARG A 26 9.59 -17.92 10.55
CA ARG A 26 8.20 -17.49 10.25
C ARG A 26 8.11 -15.97 10.26
N TYR A 27 8.76 -15.34 11.24
CA TYR A 27 8.89 -13.89 11.32
C TYR A 27 9.54 -13.31 10.04
N ALA A 28 10.58 -13.97 9.52
CA ALA A 28 11.25 -13.55 8.29
C ALA A 28 10.43 -13.80 7.00
N ARG A 29 9.58 -14.83 6.96
CA ARG A 29 8.77 -15.19 5.79
C ARG A 29 7.47 -14.41 5.64
N GLU A 30 6.79 -14.14 6.75
CA GLU A 30 5.40 -13.65 6.72
C GLU A 30 5.28 -12.16 7.02
N THR A 31 6.37 -11.50 7.45
CA THR A 31 6.32 -10.08 7.84
C THR A 31 7.15 -9.21 6.90
N ASN A 32 6.47 -8.36 6.13
CA ASN A 32 7.11 -7.25 5.40
C ASN A 32 7.38 -6.07 6.35
N ILE A 33 8.18 -6.29 7.40
CA ILE A 33 8.60 -5.23 8.31
C ILE A 33 9.81 -4.53 7.69
N VAL A 34 9.57 -3.30 7.23
CA VAL A 34 10.61 -2.41 6.73
C VAL A 34 10.95 -1.42 7.84
N ARG A 35 12.22 -1.40 8.26
CA ARG A 35 12.72 -0.39 9.18
C ARG A 35 12.88 0.93 8.41
N LEU A 36 12.35 2.02 8.96
CA LEU A 36 12.59 3.36 8.44
C LEU A 36 13.91 3.89 9.02
N ASP A 37 14.56 4.79 8.28
CA ASP A 37 15.66 5.58 8.83
C ASP A 37 15.16 6.52 9.94
N ASP A 38 16.05 6.90 10.86
CA ASP A 38 15.69 7.61 12.09
C ASP A 38 15.03 8.97 11.81
N ASP A 39 15.48 9.66 10.76
CA ASP A 39 14.94 10.93 10.30
C ASP A 39 13.52 10.77 9.70
N VAL A 40 13.30 9.73 8.89
CA VAL A 40 11.99 9.40 8.31
C VAL A 40 11.02 8.98 9.41
N ALA A 41 11.46 8.18 10.38
CA ALA A 41 10.64 7.78 11.52
C ALA A 41 10.23 8.99 12.39
N ALA A 42 11.13 9.96 12.58
CA ALA A 42 10.82 11.19 13.31
C ALA A 42 9.75 12.05 12.62
N MET A 43 9.75 12.08 11.29
CA MET A 43 8.72 12.79 10.50
C MET A 43 7.38 12.06 10.46
N PHE A 44 7.40 10.73 10.50
CA PHE A 44 6.22 9.87 10.39
C PHE A 44 5.97 9.04 11.66
N PRO A 45 5.28 9.61 12.67
CA PRO A 45 5.12 8.97 13.97
C PRO A 45 4.23 7.72 13.97
N ASN A 46 3.53 7.41 12.87
CA ASN A 46 2.74 6.20 12.75
C ASN A 46 2.63 5.70 11.30
N SER A 47 2.29 4.42 11.17
CA SER A 47 2.15 3.72 9.89
C SER A 47 1.08 4.32 8.96
N LYS A 48 0.00 4.89 9.51
CA LYS A 48 -1.04 5.54 8.70
C LYS A 48 -0.45 6.72 7.91
N LYS A 49 0.33 7.57 8.58
CA LYS A 49 0.98 8.73 7.94
C LYS A 49 2.00 8.30 6.87
N VAL A 50 2.78 7.26 7.13
CA VAL A 50 3.72 6.69 6.13
C VAL A 50 2.96 6.21 4.91
N ASN A 51 1.88 5.44 5.09
CA ASN A 51 1.14 4.84 3.97
C ASN A 51 0.35 5.87 3.15
N ASP A 52 -0.15 6.92 3.79
CA ASP A 52 -0.92 7.96 3.12
C ASP A 52 -0.03 8.78 2.15
N ALA A 53 1.27 8.93 2.41
CA ALA A 53 2.18 9.71 1.57
C ALA A 53 2.40 9.10 0.16
N PRO A 54 2.84 7.84 -0.01
CA PRO A 54 2.93 7.19 -1.32
C PRO A 54 1.59 7.12 -2.05
N ARG A 55 0.47 6.92 -1.34
CA ARG A 55 -0.88 6.93 -1.93
C ARG A 55 -1.28 8.30 -2.47
N ALA A 56 -0.85 9.38 -1.82
CA ALA A 56 -1.07 10.73 -2.33
C ALA A 56 -0.29 10.96 -3.63
N VAL A 57 0.95 10.44 -3.71
CA VAL A 57 1.75 10.46 -4.95
C VAL A 57 1.05 9.68 -6.05
N GLU A 58 0.59 8.46 -5.78
CA GLU A 58 -0.18 7.63 -6.74
C GLU A 58 -1.40 8.36 -7.28
N LYS A 59 -2.18 9.04 -6.42
CA LYS A 59 -3.36 9.80 -6.85
C LYS A 59 -3.03 11.03 -7.68
N SER A 60 -1.91 11.70 -7.38
CA SER A 60 -1.43 12.85 -8.16
C SER A 60 -0.75 12.44 -9.47
N SER A 61 -0.22 11.23 -9.49
CA SER A 61 0.39 10.61 -10.66
C SER A 61 -0.73 10.11 -11.54
N ASN A 62 -1.15 10.90 -12.53
CA ASN A 62 -2.09 10.47 -13.57
C ASN A 62 -1.65 9.09 -14.12
N PRO A 63 -2.30 7.99 -13.72
CA PRO A 63 -1.99 6.72 -14.32
C PRO A 63 -2.69 6.81 -15.67
N ARG A 64 -1.93 7.18 -16.71
CA ARG A 64 -2.32 6.90 -18.09
C ARG A 64 -2.28 5.38 -18.23
N VAL A 65 -3.26 4.71 -17.63
CA VAL A 65 -3.59 3.34 -17.96
C VAL A 65 -4.06 3.44 -19.39
N VAL A 66 -3.17 3.06 -20.30
CA VAL A 66 -3.55 2.79 -21.67
C VAL A 66 -4.54 1.65 -21.61
N ASP A 67 -5.83 1.97 -21.66
CA ASP A 67 -6.89 0.97 -21.77
C ASP A 67 -6.74 0.29 -23.14
N LEU A 68 -5.99 -0.82 -23.19
CA LEU A 68 -5.83 -1.63 -24.41
C LEU A 68 -7.09 -2.46 -24.76
N HIS A 69 -8.21 -2.26 -24.08
CA HIS A 69 -9.45 -2.99 -24.35
C HIS A 69 -10.64 -2.05 -24.60
N ALA A 70 -10.90 -1.82 -25.89
CA ALA A 70 -12.17 -1.43 -26.48
C ALA A 70 -12.76 -0.05 -26.11
N GLY A 71 -12.34 0.96 -26.88
CA GLY A 71 -13.29 1.73 -27.70
C GLY A 71 -14.32 2.62 -27.02
N ARG A 72 -14.03 3.19 -25.84
CA ARG A 72 -14.79 4.35 -25.33
C ARG A 72 -13.84 5.34 -24.67
N THR A 73 -13.50 6.42 -25.39
CA THR A 73 -13.04 7.64 -24.74
C THR A 73 -14.15 8.06 -23.77
N LYS A 74 -13.82 8.09 -22.48
CA LYS A 74 -14.67 8.64 -21.41
C LYS A 74 -14.27 10.10 -21.13
N ASP A 75 -13.72 10.78 -22.11
CA ASP A 75 -13.41 12.20 -21.99
C ASP A 75 -14.72 12.98 -22.18
N PRO A 76 -15.24 13.65 -21.13
CA PRO A 76 -16.48 14.43 -21.25
C PRO A 76 -16.29 15.69 -22.12
N ALA A 77 -15.06 15.99 -22.55
CA ALA A 77 -14.75 17.09 -23.46
C ALA A 77 -15.15 16.80 -24.92
N ASP A 78 -15.24 15.53 -25.33
CA ASP A 78 -15.58 15.17 -26.71
C ASP A 78 -17.11 15.11 -26.96
N ALA A 79 -17.91 15.05 -25.89
CA ALA A 79 -19.36 14.93 -25.97
C ALA A 79 -20.07 16.24 -26.37
N GLU A 80 -19.46 17.41 -26.11
CA GLU A 80 -20.07 18.71 -26.42
C GLU A 80 -19.91 19.12 -27.90
N ALA A 81 -19.17 18.36 -28.71
CA ALA A 81 -18.92 18.70 -30.11
C ALA A 81 -20.02 18.21 -31.10
N LEU A 82 -20.92 17.34 -30.66
CA LEU A 82 -21.87 16.67 -31.57
C LEU A 82 -23.30 17.24 -31.57
N GLU A 83 -23.60 18.24 -30.73
CA GLU A 83 -24.96 18.82 -30.65
C GLU A 83 -25.19 20.02 -31.61
N ASN A 84 -24.16 20.48 -32.32
CA ASN A 84 -24.24 21.70 -33.15
C ASN A 84 -24.33 21.46 -34.68
N LEU A 85 -24.71 20.26 -35.14
CA LEU A 85 -24.73 19.94 -36.59
C LEU A 85 -26.09 19.55 -37.19
N GLU A 86 -27.22 19.77 -36.50
CA GLU A 86 -28.56 19.58 -37.09
C GLU A 86 -29.35 20.89 -37.34
N GLY A 87 -28.68 22.05 -37.31
CA GLY A 87 -29.36 23.37 -37.30
C GLY A 87 -29.29 24.25 -38.56
N ALA A 88 -28.69 23.81 -39.67
CA ALA A 88 -28.70 24.53 -40.94
C ALA A 88 -28.49 23.47 -42.04
N GLU A 89 -29.40 23.23 -42.98
CA GLU A 89 -29.76 24.15 -44.05
C GLU A 89 -31.16 23.80 -44.60
N THR A 90 -32.14 24.64 -44.31
CA THR A 90 -33.32 24.82 -45.15
C THR A 90 -33.20 26.19 -45.83
N SER A 91 -32.45 26.29 -46.91
CA SER A 91 -32.60 27.36 -47.90
C SER A 91 -31.60 27.20 -49.05
N ALA A 92 -32.09 26.81 -50.23
CA ALA A 92 -31.73 27.31 -51.56
C ALA A 92 -31.90 26.19 -52.61
N ASP A 93 -33.10 26.06 -53.16
CA ASP A 93 -33.46 26.43 -54.56
C ASP A 93 -34.92 25.99 -54.83
#